data_AF-A0AA39KE92-F1
#
_entry.id   AF-A0AA39KE92-F1
#
_cell.length_a   1.000
_cell.length_b   1.000
_cell.length_c   1.000
_cell.angle_alpha   90.00
_cell.angle_beta   90.00
_cell.angle_gamma   90.00
#
_symmetry.space_group_name_H-M   'P 1'
#
loop_
_entity.id
_entity.type
_entity.pdbx_description
1 polymer ?
#
loop_
_entity_poly.entity_id
_entity_poly.type
_entity_poly.pdbx_seq_one_letter_code
_entity_poly.pdbx_strand_id
1 'polypeptide(L)'
;MASVFRAGLPGGYFIPKGQPLERFGRVKAMKKPPRLSTTDIKLAFSTAFFTALLAAASAIPASKRDIFDPPILSPTTGTTWLVETTQTVTWDTSNPPELITGRNHSSIRLTKGGLFLPFVLADEFDILLGRMDVKVPLVAEGDDYAVALFGDSGNVGKEFSIKGGPAN
;
A
#
# COMPACT_ATOMS: atom_id res chain seq x y z
N MET A 1 51.74 33.97 18.34
CA MET A 1 53.13 34.22 18.79
C MET A 1 53.82 32.87 18.88
N ALA A 2 54.72 32.60 17.93
CA ALA A 2 56.17 32.44 18.16
C ALA A 2 56.50 30.96 18.49
N SER A 3 57.58 30.34 18.05
CA SER A 3 58.65 30.63 17.10
C SER A 3 59.42 29.30 16.97
N VAL A 4 59.83 28.99 15.74
CA VAL A 4 61.11 28.36 15.33
C VAL A 4 61.88 27.57 16.39
N PHE A 5 62.26 26.31 16.09
CA PHE A 5 63.66 25.91 16.23
C PHE A 5 64.07 24.82 15.24
N ARG A 6 65.36 24.91 14.90
CA ARG A 6 66.08 24.41 13.72
C ARG A 6 66.83 23.13 14.07
N ALA A 7 67.20 22.41 13.01
CA ALA A 7 68.47 21.72 12.81
C ALA A 7 68.70 20.31 13.40
N GLY A 8 69.32 19.48 12.57
CA GLY A 8 70.49 18.70 12.98
C GLY A 8 70.34 17.19 12.90
N LEU A 9 70.64 16.62 11.72
CA LEU A 9 71.07 15.23 11.62
C LEU A 9 72.51 15.10 12.13
N PRO A 10 72.82 14.06 12.91
CA PRO A 10 74.14 13.46 12.86
C PRO A 10 74.05 11.94 12.66
N GLY A 11 75.00 11.39 11.90
CA GLY A 11 75.28 9.96 11.97
C GLY A 11 75.59 9.34 10.63
N GLY A 12 76.80 9.59 10.14
CA GLY A 12 77.39 8.72 9.13
C GLY A 12 77.67 7.35 9.71
N TYR A 13 77.51 6.31 8.89
CA TYR A 13 78.05 4.98 9.20
C TYR A 13 78.74 4.38 7.96
N PHE A 14 80.07 4.37 8.10
CA PHE A 14 81.05 3.35 7.72
C PHE A 14 80.65 2.22 6.75
N ILE A 15 81.48 2.06 5.72
CA ILE A 15 81.49 0.99 4.72
C ILE A 15 82.41 -0.16 5.21
N PRO A 16 81.99 -1.43 5.15
CA PRO A 16 82.93 -2.54 5.05
C PRO A 16 83.10 -2.97 3.57
N LYS A 17 84.35 -2.88 3.10
CA LYS A 17 84.82 -3.48 1.84
C LYS A 17 84.95 -4.99 2.02
N GLY A 18 84.46 -5.77 1.04
CA GLY A 18 84.90 -7.17 0.86
C GLY A 18 83.80 -8.21 0.58
N GLN A 19 83.00 -8.05 -0.47
CA GLN A 19 82.30 -9.19 -1.07
C GLN A 19 82.68 -9.36 -2.55
N PRO A 20 82.82 -10.60 -3.06
CA PRO A 20 83.18 -10.86 -4.45
C PRO A 20 82.09 -10.38 -5.41
N LEU A 21 82.48 -9.84 -6.56
CA LEU A 21 81.56 -9.54 -7.66
C LEU A 21 81.09 -10.87 -8.29
N GLU A 22 80.07 -11.47 -7.69
CA GLU A 22 79.31 -12.53 -8.32
C GLU A 22 78.70 -12.01 -9.62
N ARG A 23 78.92 -12.75 -10.71
CA ARG A 23 78.42 -12.44 -12.05
C ARG A 23 76.92 -12.17 -11.99
N PHE A 24 76.51 -10.95 -12.33
CA PHE A 24 75.11 -10.66 -12.63
C PHE A 24 74.68 -11.49 -13.86
N GLY A 25 74.06 -12.62 -13.58
CA GLY A 25 73.38 -13.44 -14.57
C GLY A 25 72.34 -12.60 -15.31
N ARG A 26 72.32 -12.78 -16.63
CA ARG A 26 71.32 -12.29 -17.58
C ARG A 26 69.91 -12.29 -16.93
N VAL A 27 69.29 -11.13 -16.79
CA VAL A 27 67.87 -11.04 -16.39
C VAL A 27 67.05 -11.85 -17.40
N LYS A 28 66.43 -12.95 -16.95
CA LYS A 28 65.42 -13.65 -17.75
C LYS A 28 64.29 -12.67 -17.97
N ALA A 29 63.91 -12.49 -19.24
CA ALA A 29 62.76 -11.67 -19.61
C ALA A 29 61.55 -12.10 -18.76
N MET A 30 60.99 -11.16 -17.99
CA MET A 30 59.74 -11.38 -17.27
C MET A 30 58.65 -11.71 -18.28
N LYS A 31 57.99 -12.86 -18.09
CA LYS A 31 56.83 -13.26 -18.88
C LYS A 31 55.73 -12.22 -18.65
N LYS A 32 55.39 -11.48 -19.70
CA LYS A 32 54.37 -10.42 -19.66
C LYS A 32 53.07 -11.00 -19.08
N PRO A 33 52.41 -10.36 -18.09
CA PRO A 33 51.18 -10.88 -17.53
C PRO A 33 50.11 -10.99 -18.64
N PRO A 34 49.22 -11.98 -18.55
CA PRO A 34 48.14 -12.13 -19.53
C PRO A 34 47.33 -10.83 -19.59
N ARG A 35 47.18 -10.25 -20.78
CA ARG A 35 46.22 -9.15 -20.99
C ARG A 35 44.83 -9.73 -20.78
N LEU A 36 44.16 -9.34 -19.69
CA LEU A 36 42.72 -9.55 -19.58
C LEU A 36 42.06 -8.92 -20.82
N SER A 37 41.35 -9.72 -21.61
CA SER A 37 40.64 -9.19 -22.76
C SER A 37 39.38 -8.48 -22.28
N THR A 38 39.05 -7.36 -22.89
CA THR A 38 37.83 -6.59 -22.58
C THR A 38 36.55 -7.42 -22.76
N THR A 39 36.62 -8.47 -23.58
CA THR A 39 35.55 -9.46 -23.80
C THR A 39 35.28 -10.33 -22.58
N ASP A 40 36.32 -10.73 -21.85
CA ASP A 40 36.20 -11.58 -20.65
C ASP A 40 35.53 -10.82 -19.51
N ILE A 41 35.77 -9.50 -19.43
CA ILE A 41 35.12 -8.61 -18.46
C ILE A 41 33.65 -8.38 -18.83
N LYS A 42 33.32 -8.24 -20.12
CA LYS A 42 31.93 -8.05 -20.58
C LYS A 42 31.07 -9.31 -20.37
N LEU A 43 31.62 -10.50 -20.59
CA LEU A 43 30.90 -11.76 -20.42
C LEU A 43 30.63 -12.08 -18.93
N ALA A 44 31.56 -11.77 -18.04
CA ALA A 44 31.41 -11.95 -16.60
C ALA A 44 30.35 -11.00 -15.99
N PHE A 45 30.34 -9.72 -16.40
CA PHE A 45 29.32 -8.76 -15.95
C PHE A 45 27.93 -9.03 -16.53
N SER A 46 27.84 -9.55 -17.75
CA SER A 46 26.56 -9.84 -18.40
C SER A 46 25.83 -11.06 -17.80
N THR A 47 26.56 -12.02 -17.25
CA THR A 47 25.96 -13.25 -16.68
C THR A 47 25.58 -13.08 -15.20
N ALA A 48 26.31 -12.26 -14.45
CA ALA A 48 26.01 -11.95 -13.05
C ALA A 48 24.80 -11.00 -12.88
N PHE A 49 24.53 -10.15 -13.87
CA PHE A 49 23.38 -9.25 -13.82
C PHE A 49 22.05 -9.95 -14.15
N PHE A 50 22.08 -11.00 -14.98
CA PHE A 50 20.87 -11.74 -15.38
C PHE A 50 20.38 -12.76 -14.34
N THR A 51 21.23 -13.24 -13.43
CA THR A 51 20.84 -14.14 -12.34
C THR A 51 20.39 -13.41 -11.07
N ALA A 52 20.83 -12.17 -10.85
CA ALA A 52 20.39 -11.37 -9.70
C ALA A 52 18.97 -10.80 -9.85
N LEU A 53 18.47 -10.63 -11.08
CA LEU A 53 17.12 -10.08 -11.31
C LEU A 53 15.99 -11.11 -11.09
N LEU A 54 16.31 -12.41 -11.03
CA LEU A 54 15.32 -13.48 -10.90
C LEU A 54 15.06 -13.92 -9.43
N ALA A 55 15.70 -13.30 -8.44
CA ALA A 55 15.74 -13.82 -7.07
C ALA A 55 14.99 -12.97 -6.01
N ALA A 56 14.28 -11.90 -6.39
CA ALA A 56 13.66 -10.98 -5.41
C ALA A 56 12.15 -10.77 -5.60
N ALA A 57 11.43 -11.77 -6.13
CA ALA A 57 9.97 -11.82 -6.01
C ALA A 57 9.60 -12.54 -4.70
N SER A 58 9.88 -11.94 -3.55
CA SER A 58 9.23 -12.36 -2.31
C SER A 58 7.75 -12.06 -2.45
N ALA A 59 6.94 -13.09 -2.73
CA ALA A 59 5.51 -12.99 -2.66
C ALA A 59 5.12 -12.61 -1.23
N ILE A 60 4.74 -11.35 -1.01
CA ILE A 60 4.10 -10.94 0.25
C ILE A 60 2.84 -11.80 0.37
N PRO A 61 2.65 -12.58 1.44
CA PRO A 61 1.43 -13.34 1.61
C PRO A 61 0.26 -12.37 1.58
N ALA A 62 -0.63 -12.53 0.60
CA ALA A 62 -1.86 -11.77 0.52
C ALA A 62 -2.75 -12.22 1.68
N SER A 63 -2.90 -11.37 2.71
CA SER A 63 -3.87 -11.63 3.77
C SER A 63 -5.26 -11.71 3.15
N LYS A 64 -5.98 -12.81 3.36
CA LYS A 64 -7.34 -12.99 2.87
C LYS A 64 -8.23 -11.96 3.56
N ARG A 65 -8.69 -10.95 2.80
CA ARG A 65 -9.75 -10.06 3.23
C ARG A 65 -11.09 -10.76 2.99
N ASP A 66 -12.04 -10.54 3.88
CA ASP A 66 -13.38 -11.10 3.77
C ASP A 66 -14.40 -10.01 3.44
N ILE A 67 -15.52 -10.46 2.87
CA ILE A 67 -16.67 -9.62 2.54
C ILE A 67 -17.45 -9.38 3.82
N PHE A 68 -17.77 -8.12 4.13
CA PHE A 68 -18.55 -7.79 5.31
C PHE A 68 -19.92 -7.25 4.91
N ASP A 69 -20.95 -8.01 5.25
CA ASP A 69 -22.36 -7.74 4.94
C ASP A 69 -23.17 -7.60 6.25
N PRO A 70 -23.05 -6.46 6.97
CA PRO A 70 -23.69 -6.28 8.26
C PRO A 70 -25.20 -6.09 8.14
N PRO A 71 -26.02 -6.78 8.95
CA PRO A 71 -27.47 -6.58 8.98
C PRO A 71 -27.86 -5.12 9.26
N ILE A 72 -28.69 -4.53 8.39
CA ILE A 72 -29.29 -3.21 8.64
C ILE A 72 -30.36 -3.32 9.74
N LEU A 73 -30.24 -2.47 10.77
CA LEU A 73 -31.11 -2.42 11.94
C LEU A 73 -32.15 -1.29 11.87
N SER A 74 -31.84 -0.19 11.18
CA SER A 74 -32.76 0.92 10.92
C SER A 74 -32.44 1.53 9.55
N PRO A 75 -33.45 1.85 8.71
CA PRO A 75 -34.89 1.76 8.98
C PRO A 75 -35.43 0.32 8.98
N THR A 76 -36.57 0.11 9.65
CA THR A 76 -37.32 -1.14 9.66
C THR A 76 -38.72 -0.97 9.07
N THR A 77 -39.43 -2.08 8.84
CA THR A 77 -40.84 -2.07 8.44
C THR A 77 -41.67 -1.20 9.38
N GLY A 78 -42.42 -0.26 8.81
CA GLY A 78 -43.22 0.72 9.55
C GLY A 78 -42.49 2.03 9.87
N THR A 79 -41.19 2.12 9.63
CA THR A 79 -40.47 3.40 9.71
C THR A 79 -41.00 4.38 8.66
N THR A 80 -41.14 5.65 9.04
CA THR A 80 -41.51 6.74 8.11
C THR A 80 -40.46 7.84 8.16
N TRP A 81 -39.91 8.17 7.01
CA TRP A 81 -39.02 9.30 6.81
C TRP A 81 -39.74 10.44 6.12
N LEU A 82 -39.38 11.68 6.46
CA LEU A 82 -39.81 12.87 5.73
C LEU A 82 -38.72 13.31 4.76
N VAL A 83 -39.11 13.73 3.55
CA VAL A 83 -38.17 14.34 2.60
C VAL A 83 -37.45 15.52 3.23
N GLU A 84 -36.22 15.75 2.79
CA GLU A 84 -35.36 16.85 3.24
C GLU A 84 -35.11 16.89 4.76
N THR A 85 -35.31 15.78 5.48
CA THR A 85 -34.89 15.63 6.87
C THR A 85 -33.60 14.83 6.99
N THR A 86 -32.92 14.96 8.12
CA THR A 86 -31.78 14.10 8.46
C THR A 86 -32.31 12.88 9.22
N GLN A 87 -31.92 11.70 8.79
CA GLN A 87 -32.32 10.43 9.37
C GLN A 87 -31.08 9.59 9.68
N THR A 88 -31.17 8.73 10.69
CA THR A 88 -30.06 7.85 11.07
C THR A 88 -30.32 6.44 10.55
N VAL A 89 -29.40 5.95 9.72
CA VAL A 89 -29.29 4.54 9.33
C VAL A 89 -28.39 3.84 10.33
N THR A 90 -28.77 2.65 10.77
CA THR A 90 -27.96 1.83 11.69
C THR A 90 -27.85 0.40 11.21
N TRP A 91 -26.75 -0.25 11.57
CA TRP A 91 -26.46 -1.63 11.21
C TRP A 91 -25.61 -2.31 12.29
N ASP A 92 -25.61 -3.64 12.31
CA ASP A 92 -24.92 -4.44 13.31
C ASP A 92 -23.44 -4.62 12.97
N THR A 93 -22.56 -4.21 13.88
CA THR A 93 -21.10 -4.35 13.75
C THR A 93 -20.50 -5.29 14.79
N SER A 94 -21.32 -6.14 15.43
CA SER A 94 -20.90 -7.01 16.54
C SER A 94 -20.02 -8.18 16.12
N ASN A 95 -20.07 -8.63 14.86
CA ASN A 95 -19.33 -9.79 14.37
C ASN A 95 -18.58 -9.51 13.04
N PRO A 96 -17.63 -8.56 13.00
CA PRO A 96 -16.86 -8.26 11.80
C PRO A 96 -15.72 -9.28 11.60
N PRO A 97 -15.35 -9.59 10.34
CA PRO A 97 -14.13 -10.35 10.07
C PRO A 97 -12.88 -9.53 10.43
N GLU A 98 -11.76 -10.20 10.70
CA GLU A 98 -10.51 -9.53 11.10
C GLU A 98 -9.99 -8.54 10.05
N LEU A 99 -10.18 -8.87 8.76
CA LEU A 99 -9.80 -8.04 7.63
C LEU A 99 -10.98 -7.87 6.69
N ILE A 100 -11.47 -6.64 6.57
CA ILE A 100 -12.62 -6.29 5.74
C ILE A 100 -12.13 -5.70 4.42
N THR A 101 -12.63 -6.21 3.30
CA THR A 101 -12.42 -5.60 1.98
C THR A 101 -13.20 -4.28 1.90
N GLY A 102 -12.58 -3.22 1.38
CA GLY A 102 -13.30 -1.96 1.14
C GLY A 102 -13.82 -1.25 2.40
N ARG A 103 -13.31 -1.58 3.58
CA ARG A 103 -13.80 -1.08 4.89
C ARG A 103 -14.17 0.40 4.93
N ASN A 104 -13.33 1.26 4.36
CA ASN A 104 -13.47 2.72 4.40
C ASN A 104 -14.12 3.32 3.14
N HIS A 105 -14.62 2.48 2.23
CA HIS A 105 -15.20 2.88 0.94
C HIS A 105 -16.69 2.49 0.86
N SER A 106 -17.36 2.53 2.02
CA SER A 106 -18.75 2.09 2.12
C SER A 106 -19.70 3.16 1.61
N SER A 107 -20.91 2.76 1.19
CA SER A 107 -21.96 3.69 0.76
C SER A 107 -23.36 3.25 1.18
N ILE A 108 -24.24 4.22 1.37
CA ILE A 108 -25.68 4.03 1.61
C ILE A 108 -26.41 4.50 0.36
N ARG A 109 -27.24 3.64 -0.22
CA ARG A 109 -28.03 3.92 -1.42
C ARG A 109 -29.52 3.75 -1.15
N LEU A 110 -30.34 4.49 -1.88
CA LEU A 110 -31.79 4.38 -1.79
C LEU A 110 -32.35 3.51 -2.92
N THR A 111 -33.30 2.65 -2.59
CA THR A 111 -34.05 1.82 -3.54
C THR A 111 -35.54 2.06 -3.39
N LYS A 112 -36.31 1.81 -4.45
CA LYS A 112 -37.77 1.83 -4.47
C LYS A 112 -38.30 0.69 -5.32
N GLY A 113 -39.20 -0.13 -4.78
CA GLY A 113 -39.75 -1.29 -5.50
C GLY A 113 -38.68 -2.26 -6.02
N GLY A 114 -37.58 -2.41 -5.28
CA GLY A 114 -36.42 -3.22 -5.66
C GLY A 114 -35.47 -2.61 -6.69
N LEU A 115 -35.72 -1.38 -7.17
CA LEU A 115 -34.85 -0.68 -8.11
C LEU A 115 -33.99 0.36 -7.39
N PHE A 116 -32.70 0.43 -7.75
CA PHE A 116 -31.81 1.48 -7.27
C PHE A 116 -32.21 2.84 -7.85
N LEU A 117 -32.38 3.82 -6.97
CA LEU A 117 -32.54 5.21 -7.35
C LEU A 117 -31.15 5.87 -7.52
N PRO A 118 -31.05 6.97 -8.29
CA PRO A 118 -29.78 7.68 -8.50
C PRO A 118 -29.37 8.53 -7.27
N PHE A 119 -29.63 8.06 -6.06
CA PHE A 119 -29.29 8.74 -4.81
C PHE A 119 -28.28 7.93 -4.01
N VAL A 120 -27.10 8.52 -3.81
CA VAL A 120 -26.14 8.12 -2.79
C VAL A 120 -26.41 8.98 -1.57
N LEU A 121 -26.81 8.34 -0.47
CA LEU A 121 -27.20 9.00 0.77
C LEU A 121 -26.00 9.33 1.66
N ALA A 122 -24.96 8.50 1.59
CA ALA A 122 -23.65 8.70 2.20
C ALA A 122 -22.62 7.79 1.51
N ASP A 123 -21.35 8.17 1.50
CA ASP A 123 -20.24 7.40 0.94
C ASP A 123 -18.92 7.66 1.71
N GLU A 124 -17.88 6.89 1.36
CA GLU A 124 -16.51 7.02 1.87
C GLU A 124 -16.40 6.97 3.41
N PHE A 125 -17.12 6.04 4.04
CA PHE A 125 -17.09 5.83 5.49
C PHE A 125 -16.64 4.43 5.91
N ASP A 126 -16.16 4.32 7.16
CA ASP A 126 -15.83 3.05 7.79
C ASP A 126 -17.12 2.28 8.13
N ILE A 127 -17.29 1.10 7.54
CA ILE A 127 -18.45 0.23 7.80
C ILE A 127 -18.56 -0.21 9.26
N LEU A 128 -17.52 -0.05 10.09
CA LEU A 128 -17.60 -0.38 11.53
C LEU A 128 -18.19 0.75 12.39
N LEU A 129 -18.58 1.89 11.82
CA LEU A 129 -19.26 2.96 12.56
C LEU A 129 -20.62 2.51 13.14
N GLY A 130 -21.30 1.54 12.52
CA GLY A 130 -22.60 1.01 12.95
C GLY A 130 -23.77 1.98 12.78
N ARG A 131 -23.50 3.21 12.37
CA ARG A 131 -24.49 4.27 12.13
C ARG A 131 -23.97 5.33 11.19
N MET A 132 -24.88 5.94 10.44
CA MET A 132 -24.62 7.13 9.63
C MET A 132 -25.87 8.00 9.56
N ASP A 133 -25.68 9.31 9.70
CA ASP A 133 -26.75 10.29 9.49
C ASP A 133 -26.77 10.66 8.00
N VAL A 134 -27.96 10.58 7.39
CA VAL A 134 -28.16 10.82 5.95
C VAL A 134 -29.25 11.86 5.70
N LYS A 135 -29.12 12.59 4.60
CA LYS A 135 -30.17 13.52 4.15
C LYS A 135 -31.14 12.78 3.24
N VAL A 136 -32.43 12.79 3.58
CA VAL A 136 -33.47 12.20 2.75
C VAL A 136 -33.68 13.09 1.51
N PRO A 137 -33.51 12.56 0.28
CA PRO A 137 -33.72 13.34 -0.93
C PRO A 137 -35.20 13.68 -1.13
N LEU A 138 -35.48 14.70 -1.94
CA LEU A 138 -36.83 14.97 -2.41
C LEU A 138 -37.23 13.91 -3.44
N VAL A 139 -38.05 12.95 -3.02
CA VAL A 139 -38.57 11.85 -3.84
C VAL A 139 -40.07 11.75 -3.67
N ALA A 140 -40.75 11.15 -4.65
CA ALA A 140 -42.19 10.99 -4.57
C ALA A 140 -42.59 10.12 -3.37
N GLU A 141 -43.68 10.45 -2.70
CA GLU A 141 -44.08 9.70 -1.51
C GLU A 141 -44.38 8.22 -1.83
N GLY A 142 -44.12 7.30 -0.91
CA GLY A 142 -44.29 5.86 -1.15
C GLY A 142 -43.95 5.04 0.09
N ASP A 143 -44.24 3.75 0.04
CA ASP A 143 -44.08 2.77 1.12
C ASP A 143 -43.16 1.59 0.77
N ASP A 144 -42.61 1.59 -0.44
CA ASP A 144 -41.77 0.54 -1.03
C ASP A 144 -40.29 0.96 -1.11
N TYR A 145 -39.85 1.86 -0.21
CA TYR A 145 -38.45 2.30 -0.15
C TYR A 145 -37.61 1.36 0.70
N ALA A 146 -36.36 1.09 0.31
CA ALA A 146 -35.40 0.41 1.17
C ALA A 146 -34.00 1.04 1.06
N VAL A 147 -33.24 0.93 2.15
CA VAL A 147 -31.82 1.32 2.17
C VAL A 147 -30.97 0.13 1.77
N ALA A 148 -30.00 0.36 0.90
CA ALA A 148 -28.94 -0.58 0.59
C ALA A 148 -27.60 -0.08 1.15
N LEU A 149 -26.94 -0.89 1.97
CA LEU A 149 -25.63 -0.61 2.55
C LEU A 149 -24.57 -1.40 1.78
N PHE A 150 -23.60 -0.71 1.20
CA PHE A 150 -22.48 -1.31 0.49
C PHE A 150 -21.21 -1.11 1.30
N GLY A 151 -20.47 -2.19 1.58
CA GLY A 151 -19.03 -2.11 1.84
C GLY A 151 -18.32 -2.51 0.56
N ASP A 152 -18.08 -3.81 0.42
CA ASP A 152 -17.65 -4.47 -0.81
C ASP A 152 -18.74 -5.35 -1.45
N SER A 153 -19.80 -5.68 -0.71
CA SER A 153 -21.07 -6.28 -1.16
C SER A 153 -22.26 -5.45 -0.64
N GLY A 154 -23.39 -5.50 -1.33
CA GLY A 154 -24.59 -4.72 -1.02
C GLY A 154 -25.62 -5.49 -0.18
N ASN A 155 -25.96 -4.98 1.00
CA ASN A 155 -27.05 -5.45 1.85
C ASN A 155 -28.30 -4.60 1.65
N VAL A 156 -29.45 -5.20 1.39
CA VAL A 156 -30.72 -4.46 1.29
C VAL A 156 -31.54 -4.66 2.56
N GLY A 157 -31.92 -3.55 3.18
CA GLY A 157 -32.72 -3.50 4.41
C GLY A 157 -34.20 -3.79 4.18
N LYS A 158 -34.99 -3.56 5.22
CA LYS A 158 -36.46 -3.69 5.14
C LYS A 158 -37.07 -2.50 4.41
N GLU A 159 -38.23 -2.74 3.79
CA GLU A 159 -39.04 -1.69 3.20
C GLU A 159 -39.62 -0.74 4.26
N PHE A 160 -39.70 0.54 3.94
CA PHE A 160 -40.17 1.62 4.79
C PHE A 160 -40.81 2.74 3.94
N SER A 161 -41.46 3.71 4.60
CA SER A 161 -42.14 4.82 3.93
C SER A 161 -41.31 6.10 3.86
N ILE A 162 -41.39 6.81 2.74
CA ILE A 162 -40.96 8.22 2.62
C ILE A 162 -42.18 9.08 2.29
N LYS A 163 -42.36 10.18 3.02
CA LYS A 163 -43.52 11.09 2.92
C LYS A 163 -43.09 12.56 2.75
N GLY A 164 -44.04 13.39 2.31
CA GLY A 164 -43.85 14.84 2.13
C GLY A 164 -43.30 15.26 0.77
N GLY A 165 -43.01 14.31 -0.12
CA GLY A 165 -42.68 14.58 -1.52
C GLY A 165 -43.91 14.63 -2.42
N PRO A 166 -43.71 14.79 -3.75
CA PRO A 166 -44.81 14.76 -4.71
C PRO A 166 -45.56 13.41 -4.67
N ALA A 167 -46.86 13.44 -4.94
CA ALA A 167 -47.63 12.21 -5.12
C ALA A 167 -47.11 11.42 -6.33
N ASN A 168 -47.10 10.08 -6.22
CA ASN A 168 -46.83 9.19 -7.35
C ASN A 168 -47.99 9.20 -8.35
#